data_AF-A0A978SVS2-F1
#
_entry.id   AF-A0A978SVS2-F1
#
_cell.length_a   1.000
_cell.length_b   1.000
_cell.length_c   1.000
_cell.angle_alpha   90.00
_cell.angle_beta   90.00
_cell.angle_gamma   90.00
#
_symmetry.space_group_name_H-M   'P 1'
#
loop_
_entity.id
_entity.type
_entity.pdbx_description
1 polymer ?
#
loop_
_entity_poly.entity_id
_entity_poly.type
_entity_poly.pdbx_seq_one_letter_code
_entity_poly.pdbx_strand_id
1 'polypeptide(L)'
;MKVRQRFLLFCCLFIFLINLITFPVLAQVTNCDLYEEVFALEIPTYRVSLQGGSTLSIKVAYRLSPDAIASRDYPDSISLQKSINEFFKTYSNKNEYWEIVNKNLVQFLLEQYSQISSLRVELNIMPTLQEPFHRSSIITSTRPQACQISHY
;
A
#
# COMPACT_ATOMS: atom_id res chain seq x y z
N MET A 1 -18.49 30.95 57.88
CA MET A 1 -18.27 31.31 56.45
C MET A 1 -16.78 31.33 56.14
N LYS A 2 -16.18 30.21 55.69
CA LYS A 2 -14.80 30.19 55.16
C LYS A 2 -14.47 28.88 54.42
N VAL A 3 -15.44 28.31 53.68
CA VAL A 3 -15.30 27.01 53.00
C VAL A 3 -15.44 27.09 51.47
N ARG A 4 -15.81 28.25 50.91
CA ARG A 4 -16.17 28.35 49.48
C ARG A 4 -15.11 28.95 48.54
N GLN A 5 -13.92 29.31 49.04
CA GLN A 5 -12.94 30.06 48.24
C GLN A 5 -11.68 29.27 47.84
N ARG A 6 -11.56 28.00 48.28
CA ARG A 6 -10.43 27.13 47.90
C ARG A 6 -10.73 26.10 46.82
N PHE A 7 -12.00 25.90 46.47
CA PHE A 7 -12.40 24.90 45.46
C PHE A 7 -12.43 25.43 44.02
N LEU A 8 -12.48 26.75 43.82
CA LEU A 8 -12.55 27.35 42.47
C LEU A 8 -11.19 27.59 41.82
N LEU A 9 -10.08 27.56 42.57
CA LEU A 9 -8.74 27.68 42.00
C LEU A 9 -8.17 26.35 41.45
N PHE A 10 -8.73 25.21 41.88
CA PHE A 10 -8.23 23.89 41.47
C PHE A 10 -8.82 23.37 40.16
N CYS A 11 -9.94 23.92 39.68
CA CYS A 11 -10.56 23.50 38.41
C CYS A 11 -9.94 24.14 37.16
N CYS A 12 -9.33 25.33 37.26
CA CYS A 12 -8.72 25.98 36.09
C CYS A 12 -7.31 25.44 35.75
N LEU A 13 -6.62 24.83 36.72
CA LEU A 13 -5.28 24.25 36.50
C LEU A 13 -5.31 22.86 35.86
N PHE A 14 -6.44 22.15 35.94
CA PHE A 14 -6.57 20.81 35.33
C PHE A 14 -7.03 20.86 33.86
N ILE A 15 -7.73 21.92 33.45
CA ILE A 15 -8.18 22.10 32.06
C ILE A 15 -7.04 22.62 31.15
N PHE A 16 -6.00 23.23 31.73
CA PHE A 16 -4.80 23.65 31.00
C PHE A 16 -3.81 22.51 30.70
N LEU A 17 -3.98 21.32 31.29
CA LEU A 17 -3.13 20.16 31.02
C LEU A 17 -3.60 19.28 29.86
N ILE A 18 -4.79 19.53 29.29
CA ILE A 18 -5.41 18.64 28.28
C ILE A 18 -5.26 19.18 26.84
N ASN A 19 -4.71 20.39 26.64
CA ASN A 19 -4.66 21.04 25.31
C ASN A 19 -3.25 21.31 24.77
N LEU A 20 -2.24 20.54 25.19
CA LEU A 20 -0.85 20.76 24.76
C LEU A 20 -0.15 19.51 24.24
N ILE A 21 -0.88 18.60 23.60
CA ILE A 21 -0.26 17.59 22.73
C ILE A 21 -1.15 17.33 21.50
N THR A 22 -1.50 18.38 20.75
CA THR A 22 -1.61 18.19 19.30
C THR A 22 -0.23 18.43 18.75
N PHE A 23 0.62 17.39 18.77
CA PHE A 23 1.79 17.43 17.89
C PHE A 23 1.22 17.63 16.48
N PRO A 24 1.62 18.67 15.73
CA PRO A 24 1.50 18.57 14.30
C PRO A 24 2.28 17.30 13.96
N VAL A 25 1.63 16.32 13.33
CA VAL A 25 2.36 15.23 12.67
C VAL A 25 3.25 15.95 11.68
N LEU A 26 4.52 16.17 12.07
CA LEU A 26 5.54 16.66 11.18
C LEU A 26 5.55 15.63 10.06
N ALA A 27 5.06 16.03 8.89
CA ALA A 27 5.40 15.37 7.66
C ALA A 27 6.93 15.45 7.59
N GLN A 28 7.60 14.41 8.09
CA GLN A 28 9.03 14.25 7.90
C GLN A 28 9.21 14.27 6.40
N VAL A 29 9.83 15.33 5.90
CA VAL A 29 10.22 15.42 4.50
C VAL A 29 11.26 14.32 4.33
N THR A 30 10.83 13.17 3.81
CA THR A 30 11.76 12.10 3.46
C THR A 30 12.61 12.66 2.33
N ASN A 31 13.87 12.95 2.66
CA ASN A 31 14.82 13.38 1.66
C ASN A 31 15.15 12.14 0.85
N CYS A 32 14.52 11.99 -0.32
CA CYS A 32 14.68 10.78 -1.08
C CYS A 32 16.08 10.66 -1.63
N ASP A 33 16.71 9.53 -1.32
CA ASP A 33 18.04 9.22 -1.80
C ASP A 33 18.06 9.31 -3.34
N LEU A 34 19.15 9.87 -3.86
CA LEU A 34 19.48 9.84 -5.29
C LEU A 34 19.61 8.41 -5.83
N TYR A 35 19.83 7.45 -4.93
CA TYR A 35 19.94 6.04 -5.23
C TYR A 35 18.63 5.32 -4.92
N GLU A 36 18.12 4.57 -5.89
CA GLU A 36 17.00 3.66 -5.69
C GLU A 36 17.34 2.27 -6.23
N GLU A 37 16.87 1.24 -5.53
CA GLU A 37 16.85 -0.13 -6.02
C GLU A 37 15.41 -0.53 -6.34
N VAL A 38 15.16 -0.74 -7.63
CA VAL A 38 13.85 -1.08 -8.17
C VAL A 38 13.91 -2.45 -8.83
N PHE A 39 12.95 -3.29 -8.50
CA PHE A 39 12.80 -4.63 -9.05
C PHE A 39 11.43 -4.79 -9.66
N ALA A 40 11.31 -5.73 -10.60
CA ALA A 40 10.04 -6.02 -11.22
C ALA A 40 9.84 -7.48 -11.60
N LEU A 41 8.57 -7.86 -11.66
CA LEU A 41 8.04 -9.17 -12.02
C LEU A 41 6.87 -8.97 -12.99
N GLU A 42 6.80 -9.80 -14.02
CA GLU A 42 5.65 -9.89 -14.91
C GLU A 42 5.07 -11.31 -14.94
N ILE A 43 3.74 -11.41 -14.89
CA ILE A 43 2.97 -12.63 -15.01
C ILE A 43 2.01 -12.44 -16.20
N PRO A 44 2.39 -12.84 -17.42
CA PRO A 44 1.73 -12.39 -18.65
C PRO A 44 0.38 -13.08 -18.95
N THR A 45 0.06 -14.20 -18.28
CA THR A 45 -1.10 -15.03 -18.61
C THR A 45 -1.73 -15.65 -17.37
N TYR A 46 -2.16 -14.80 -16.44
CA TYR A 46 -2.76 -15.21 -15.17
C TYR A 46 -4.28 -15.37 -15.31
N ARG A 47 -4.77 -16.61 -15.16
CA ARG A 47 -6.20 -16.92 -15.23
C ARG A 47 -6.85 -16.78 -13.85
N VAL A 48 -7.94 -16.04 -13.78
CA VAL A 48 -8.74 -15.85 -12.55
C VAL A 48 -10.20 -16.18 -12.79
N SER A 49 -10.88 -16.65 -11.75
CA SER A 49 -12.31 -16.96 -11.79
C SER A 49 -13.22 -15.77 -11.43
N LEU A 50 -12.66 -14.57 -11.36
CA LEU A 50 -13.41 -13.33 -11.11
C LEU A 50 -14.19 -12.92 -12.38
N GLN A 51 -15.35 -12.29 -12.21
CA GLN A 51 -16.23 -11.78 -13.28
C GLN A 51 -16.57 -12.82 -14.38
N GLY A 52 -16.79 -14.08 -14.00
CA GLY A 52 -17.09 -15.14 -14.97
C GLY A 52 -15.86 -15.71 -15.70
N GLY A 53 -14.66 -15.31 -15.29
CA GLY A 53 -13.40 -15.77 -15.86
C GLY A 53 -12.69 -14.65 -16.61
N SER A 54 -11.42 -14.42 -16.30
CA SER A 54 -10.59 -13.43 -17.01
C SER A 54 -9.14 -13.87 -17.09
N THR A 55 -8.44 -13.37 -18.11
CA THR A 55 -7.00 -13.52 -18.24
C THR A 55 -6.35 -12.17 -18.03
N LEU A 56 -5.41 -12.12 -17.11
CA LEU A 56 -4.67 -10.92 -16.72
C LEU A 56 -3.21 -11.04 -17.16
N SER A 57 -2.60 -9.93 -17.57
CA SER A 57 -1.16 -9.73 -17.43
C SER A 57 -0.92 -8.84 -16.21
N ILE A 58 -0.14 -9.32 -15.25
CA ILE A 58 0.14 -8.65 -13.98
C ILE A 58 1.59 -8.21 -13.99
N LYS A 59 1.85 -6.92 -13.93
CA LYS A 59 3.19 -6.37 -13.73
C LYS A 59 3.29 -5.75 -12.36
N VAL A 60 4.33 -6.12 -11.63
CA VAL A 60 4.62 -5.63 -10.29
C VAL A 60 6.01 -5.04 -10.30
N ALA A 61 6.13 -3.78 -9.89
CA ALA A 61 7.38 -3.10 -9.69
C ALA A 61 7.44 -2.54 -8.28
N TYR A 62 8.60 -2.63 -7.64
CA TYR A 62 8.75 -2.13 -6.29
C TYR A 62 10.12 -1.52 -6.05
N ARG A 63 10.12 -0.44 -5.28
CA ARG A 63 11.30 0.17 -4.68
C ARG A 63 11.51 -0.43 -3.30
N LEU A 64 12.76 -0.76 -2.97
CA LEU A 64 13.11 -1.20 -1.62
C LEU A 64 13.19 -0.05 -0.62
N SER A 65 12.95 -0.36 0.64
CA SER A 65 13.25 0.52 1.76
C SER A 65 14.77 0.57 2.01
N PRO A 66 15.30 1.70 2.53
CA PRO A 66 16.71 1.80 2.89
C PRO A 66 17.16 0.70 3.87
N ASP A 67 16.31 0.34 4.83
CA ASP A 67 16.59 -0.71 5.81
C ASP A 67 16.79 -2.08 5.13
N ALA A 68 15.92 -2.43 4.18
CA ALA A 68 16.02 -3.67 3.42
C ALA A 68 17.31 -3.73 2.59
N ILE A 69 17.73 -2.62 1.99
CA ILE A 69 19.00 -2.53 1.26
C ILE A 69 20.18 -2.74 2.23
N ALA A 70 20.17 -2.04 3.36
CA ALA A 70 21.24 -2.12 4.36
C ALA A 70 21.38 -3.54 4.97
N SER A 71 20.26 -4.21 5.23
CA SER A 71 20.23 -5.56 5.80
C SER A 71 20.28 -6.68 4.75
N ARG A 72 20.24 -6.33 3.46
CA ARG A 72 20.10 -7.27 2.33
C ARG A 72 18.87 -8.18 2.43
N ASP A 73 17.76 -7.62 2.92
CA ASP A 73 16.48 -8.31 3.03
C ASP A 73 15.66 -8.06 1.74
N TYR A 74 15.96 -8.82 0.69
CA TYR A 74 15.29 -8.69 -0.60
C TYR A 74 14.09 -9.64 -0.69
N PRO A 75 12.89 -9.17 -1.09
CA PRO A 75 11.75 -10.05 -1.34
C PRO A 75 12.06 -11.10 -2.42
N ASP A 76 11.82 -12.37 -2.10
CA ASP A 76 11.91 -13.45 -3.08
C ASP A 76 10.78 -13.34 -4.11
N SER A 77 11.15 -13.35 -5.40
CA SER A 77 10.20 -13.19 -6.51
C SER A 77 9.22 -14.37 -6.61
N ILE A 78 9.64 -15.57 -6.23
CA ILE A 78 8.76 -16.76 -6.17
C ILE A 78 7.72 -16.58 -5.07
N SER A 79 8.13 -16.09 -3.91
CA SER A 79 7.24 -15.77 -2.79
C SER A 79 6.25 -14.67 -3.16
N LEU A 80 6.69 -13.62 -3.84
CA LEU A 80 5.81 -12.55 -4.34
C LEU A 80 4.73 -13.10 -5.30
N GLN A 81 5.13 -13.96 -6.25
CA GLN A 81 4.18 -14.62 -7.15
C GLN A 81 3.18 -15.50 -6.39
N LYS A 82 3.62 -16.26 -5.37
CA LYS A 82 2.75 -17.08 -4.53
C LYS A 82 1.72 -16.22 -3.78
N SER A 83 2.14 -15.10 -3.22
CA SER A 83 1.26 -14.15 -2.52
C SER A 83 0.21 -13.55 -3.47
N ILE A 84 0.60 -13.16 -4.69
CA ILE A 84 -0.35 -12.72 -5.72
C ILE A 84 -1.35 -13.83 -6.02
N ASN A 85 -0.88 -15.06 -6.19
CA ASN A 85 -1.77 -16.19 -6.45
C ASN A 85 -2.74 -16.45 -5.29
N GLU A 86 -2.27 -16.35 -4.05
CA GLU A 86 -3.12 -16.53 -2.86
C GLU A 86 -4.18 -15.45 -2.75
N PHE A 87 -3.81 -14.18 -3.01
CA PHE A 87 -4.74 -13.07 -3.05
C PHE A 87 -5.91 -13.36 -4.00
N PHE A 88 -5.64 -13.75 -5.25
CA PHE A 88 -6.71 -14.01 -6.22
C PHE A 88 -7.52 -15.28 -5.93
N LYS A 89 -6.91 -16.31 -5.31
CA LYS A 89 -7.63 -17.51 -4.89
C LYS A 89 -8.60 -17.25 -3.74
N THR A 90 -8.23 -16.38 -2.82
CA THR A 90 -9.00 -16.07 -1.60
C THR A 90 -9.89 -14.84 -1.74
N TYR A 91 -9.80 -14.10 -2.85
CA TYR A 91 -10.61 -12.93 -3.11
C TYR A 91 -12.12 -13.25 -3.11
N SER A 92 -12.85 -12.73 -2.13
CA SER A 92 -14.24 -13.11 -1.87
C SER A 92 -15.25 -12.42 -2.78
N ASN A 93 -14.99 -11.17 -3.18
CA ASN A 93 -15.91 -10.39 -3.99
C ASN A 93 -15.69 -10.61 -5.50
N LYS A 94 -16.37 -11.61 -6.06
CA LYS A 94 -16.15 -12.07 -7.44
C LYS A 94 -16.61 -11.09 -8.53
N ASN A 95 -17.44 -10.10 -8.18
CA ASN A 95 -18.04 -9.15 -9.14
C ASN A 95 -17.47 -7.73 -9.00
N GLU A 96 -16.41 -7.57 -8.23
CA GLU A 96 -15.80 -6.27 -7.96
C GLU A 96 -15.06 -5.72 -9.18
N TYR A 97 -15.02 -4.39 -9.30
CA TYR A 97 -14.29 -3.69 -10.36
C TYR A 97 -12.78 -3.95 -10.28
N TRP A 98 -12.12 -4.09 -11.43
CA TRP A 98 -10.69 -4.40 -11.50
C TRP A 98 -9.80 -3.35 -10.82
N GLU A 99 -10.23 -2.10 -10.79
CA GLU A 99 -9.58 -0.99 -10.09
C GLU A 99 -9.56 -1.20 -8.58
N ILE A 100 -10.66 -1.74 -8.04
CA ILE A 100 -10.77 -2.07 -6.61
C ILE A 100 -9.96 -3.33 -6.30
N VAL A 101 -10.04 -4.35 -7.17
CA VAL A 101 -9.21 -5.56 -7.06
C VAL A 101 -7.72 -5.19 -7.05
N ASN A 102 -7.27 -4.31 -7.95
CA ASN A 102 -5.87 -3.88 -8.00
C ASN A 102 -5.47 -3.08 -6.77
N LYS A 103 -6.32 -2.15 -6.31
CA LYS A 103 -6.09 -1.40 -5.07
C LYS A 103 -5.89 -2.35 -3.89
N ASN A 104 -6.75 -3.36 -3.76
CA ASN A 104 -6.68 -4.34 -2.69
C ASN A 104 -5.44 -5.24 -2.82
N LEU A 105 -5.03 -5.59 -4.04
CA LEU A 105 -3.78 -6.32 -4.29
C LEU A 105 -2.56 -5.51 -3.85
N VAL A 106 -2.51 -4.22 -4.18
CA VAL A 106 -1.42 -3.33 -3.76
C VAL A 106 -1.35 -3.22 -2.23
N GLN A 107 -2.50 -3.06 -1.57
CA GLN A 107 -2.56 -3.02 -0.11
C GLN A 107 -2.09 -4.32 0.51
N PHE A 108 -2.60 -5.46 0.03
CA PHE A 108 -2.20 -6.79 0.49
C PHE A 108 -0.69 -7.03 0.37
N LEU A 109 -0.09 -6.67 -0.78
CA LEU A 109 1.35 -6.82 -0.99
C LEU A 109 2.17 -5.87 -0.10
N LEU A 110 1.74 -4.62 0.07
CA LEU A 110 2.40 -3.70 1.02
C LEU A 110 2.21 -4.15 2.48
N GLU A 111 1.17 -4.88 2.85
CA GLU A 111 1.07 -5.42 4.21
C GLU A 111 2.01 -6.61 4.42
N GLN A 112 2.15 -7.45 3.40
CA GLN A 112 2.99 -8.66 3.43
C GLN A 112 4.50 -8.36 3.37
N TYR A 113 4.92 -7.35 2.60
CA TYR A 113 6.33 -7.10 2.29
C TYR A 113 6.80 -5.77 2.88
N SER A 114 7.17 -5.77 4.16
CA SER A 114 7.70 -4.59 4.88
C SER A 114 8.95 -4.01 4.20
N GLN A 115 9.70 -4.82 3.46
CA GLN A 115 10.90 -4.40 2.74
C GLN A 115 10.62 -3.40 1.62
N ILE A 116 9.38 -3.37 1.10
CA ILE A 116 8.97 -2.51 -0.01
C ILE A 116 8.58 -1.12 0.52
N SER A 117 9.21 -0.08 -0.01
CA SER A 117 8.89 1.33 0.29
C SER A 117 7.80 1.88 -0.63
N SER A 118 7.85 1.52 -1.91
CA SER A 118 6.88 1.92 -2.92
C SER A 118 6.59 0.76 -3.86
N LEU A 119 5.30 0.53 -4.16
CA LEU A 119 4.81 -0.55 -4.98
C LEU A 119 3.96 0.02 -6.13
N ARG A 120 4.20 -0.47 -7.34
CA ARG A 120 3.38 -0.23 -8.53
C ARG A 120 2.88 -1.57 -9.05
N VAL A 121 1.57 -1.67 -9.24
CA VAL A 121 0.93 -2.84 -9.86
C VAL A 121 0.09 -2.40 -11.05
N GLU A 122 0.37 -2.98 -12.20
CA GLU A 122 -0.41 -2.84 -13.42
C GLU A 122 -1.11 -4.17 -13.71
N LEU A 123 -2.45 -4.13 -13.69
CA LEU A 123 -3.30 -5.21 -14.15
C LEU A 123 -3.77 -4.88 -15.57
N ASN A 124 -3.34 -5.67 -16.54
CA ASN A 124 -3.86 -5.65 -17.90
C ASN A 124 -4.90 -6.74 -18.05
N ILE A 125 -6.16 -6.36 -18.27
CA ILE A 125 -7.28 -7.27 -18.43
C ILE A 125 -7.48 -7.53 -19.92
N MET A 126 -7.38 -8.81 -20.32
CA MET A 126 -7.59 -9.19 -21.71
C MET A 126 -9.06 -9.03 -22.12
N PRO A 127 -9.32 -8.71 -23.41
CA PRO A 127 -10.67 -8.65 -23.95
C PRO A 127 -11.49 -9.92 -23.69
N THR A 128 -12.78 -9.74 -23.46
CA THR A 128 -13.77 -10.83 -23.40
C THR A 128 -14.78 -10.67 -24.54
N LEU A 129 -15.73 -11.61 -24.68
CA LEU A 129 -16.82 -11.46 -25.65
C LEU A 129 -17.75 -10.29 -25.29
N GLN A 130 -17.94 -10.02 -24.00
CA GLN A 130 -18.77 -8.93 -23.50
C GLN A 130 -18.05 -7.58 -23.54
N GLU A 131 -16.74 -7.58 -23.32
CA GLU A 131 -15.89 -6.38 -23.30
C GLU A 131 -14.69 -6.58 -24.25
N PRO A 132 -14.88 -6.34 -25.57
CA PRO A 132 -13.92 -6.70 -26.61
C PRO A 132 -12.79 -5.66 -26.76
N PHE A 133 -12.29 -5.12 -25.66
CA PHE A 133 -11.23 -4.12 -25.65
C PHE A 133 -10.30 -4.34 -24.45
N HIS A 134 -9.04 -3.94 -24.60
CA HIS A 134 -8.07 -4.00 -23.51
C HIS A 134 -8.43 -2.99 -22.44
N ARG A 135 -8.26 -3.40 -21.18
CA ARG A 135 -8.40 -2.51 -20.03
C ARG A 135 -7.16 -2.64 -19.18
N SER A 136 -6.79 -1.55 -18.53
CA SER A 136 -5.70 -1.56 -17.57
C SER A 136 -6.10 -0.82 -16.30
N SER A 137 -5.62 -1.33 -15.17
CA SER A 137 -5.62 -0.63 -13.90
C SER A 137 -4.18 -0.51 -13.43
N ILE A 138 -3.75 0.70 -13.11
CA ILE A 138 -2.40 0.98 -12.63
C ILE A 138 -2.52 1.67 -11.28
N ILE A 139 -1.96 1.07 -10.24
CA ILE A 139 -1.95 1.63 -8.90
C ILE A 139 -0.50 1.73 -8.44
N THR A 140 -0.12 2.91 -7.95
CA THR A 140 1.16 3.13 -7.26
C THR A 140 0.87 3.59 -5.84
N SER A 141 1.51 2.96 -4.85
CA SER A 141 1.36 3.30 -3.45
C SER A 141 2.73 3.29 -2.77
N THR A 142 2.95 4.30 -1.93
CA THR A 142 4.19 4.51 -1.20
C THR A 142 3.85 4.59 0.28
N ARG A 143 4.66 3.92 1.11
CA ARG A 143 4.48 3.99 2.56
C ARG A 143 4.66 5.43 3.05
N PRO A 144 3.99 5.81 4.16
CA PRO A 144 4.23 7.09 4.81
C PRO A 144 5.73 7.27 5.09
N GLN A 145 6.24 8.48 4.82
CA GLN A 145 7.64 8.83 5.04
C GLN A 145 8.65 7.97 4.25
N ALA A 146 8.22 7.24 3.23
CA ALA A 146 9.09 6.51 2.34
C ALA A 146 9.15 7.17 0.95
N CYS A 147 10.10 6.72 0.13
CA CYS A 147 10.33 7.29 -1.19
C CYS A 147 9.56 6.57 -2.28
N GLN A 148 8.99 7.36 -3.19
CA GLN A 148 8.27 6.84 -4.34
C GLN A 148 9.25 6.17 -5.31
N ILE A 149 8.73 5.23 -6.09
CA ILE A 149 9.41 4.71 -7.28
C ILE A 149 9.49 5.82 -8.33
N SER A 150 10.68 6.12 -8.86
CA SER A 150 10.83 7.25 -9.78
C SER A 150 10.34 6.95 -11.20
N HIS A 151 10.69 5.77 -11.73
CA HIS A 151 10.39 5.36 -13.10
C HIS A 151 10.16 3.85 -13.19
N TYR A 152 8.93 3.42 -13.53
CA TYR A 152 8.60 2.08 -14.02
C TYR A 152 7.19 2.01 -14.61
#